data_AF-A0A502WRT7-F1
#
_entry.id   AF-A0A502WRT7-F1
#
_cell.length_a   1.000
_cell.length_b   1.000
_cell.length_c   1.000
_cell.angle_alpha   90.00
_cell.angle_beta   90.00
_cell.angle_gamma   90.00
#
_symmetry.space_group_name_H-M   'P 1'
#
loop_
_entity.id
_entity.type
_entity.pdbx_description
1 polymer ?
#
loop_
_entity_poly.entity_id
_entity_poly.type
_entity_poly.pdbx_seq_one_letter_code
_entity_poly.pdbx_strand_id
1 'polypeptide(L)'
;MSDLLGQGWGPPGPMTLHDKTNKQNFLLLIQLRWIAVGGQIVTILFVRYALGIGLPLVPMAVVILLLIALNVASLRRHSSQDAITNTELFLGLLLDVTALTVQLYLSGGASNPFISLYLLQVILGAVLLETWSVWALVLIASTCFIALTTFYREISLPAAHGAGLFSLHIQGMFICFVLAATLLVLFITRVQNNIRTRDAHLADLRQQSAEEAHIVRMGLLASGAAHELGTPLATLSVILNDWQRMPVLEADPDLAQEIREMQGQLDRCKKIVSGILMSSGELRGEGTVRTSVDAFLAELVAEWKSTRLPQGFEYTRRFGANQEIVSDPALKQVMFNVLDNALEASPLWVGLIVSRHADDLIIEVVDAGPGFEEAMLAEFGKPYTSTKNRPGSGLGLFLVVNVIRKLGGSVTVRNRTEGGASVTLHLPLAALSPRGHNAD
;
A
#
# COMPACT_ATOMS: atom_id res chain seq x y z
N MET A 1 -41.04 -20.66 -2.75
CA MET A 1 -41.54 -19.65 -1.79
C MET A 1 -40.93 -19.90 -0.42
N SER A 2 -39.59 -19.98 -0.37
CA SER A 2 -38.80 -20.36 0.81
C SER A 2 -37.44 -19.63 0.89
N ASP A 3 -37.20 -18.64 0.03
CA ASP A 3 -35.93 -17.86 -0.02
C ASP A 3 -36.01 -16.52 0.74
N LEU A 4 -36.77 -16.46 1.85
CA LEU A 4 -36.95 -15.23 2.63
C LEU A 4 -36.53 -15.33 4.10
N LEU A 5 -35.70 -16.30 4.49
CA LEU A 5 -35.24 -16.45 5.87
C LEU A 5 -33.74 -16.80 5.95
N GLY A 6 -32.91 -15.86 5.50
CA GLY A 6 -31.45 -16.03 5.53
C GLY A 6 -30.61 -14.75 5.67
N GLN A 7 -31.19 -13.60 6.03
CA GLN A 7 -30.40 -12.42 6.39
C GLN A 7 -30.07 -12.45 7.88
N GLY A 8 -29.18 -13.38 8.24
CA GLY A 8 -28.50 -13.39 9.52
C GLY A 8 -27.54 -12.21 9.61
N TRP A 9 -27.61 -11.50 10.74
CA TRP A 9 -26.70 -10.45 11.16
C TRP A 9 -25.24 -10.91 11.08
N GLY A 10 -24.57 -10.58 9.97
CA GLY A 10 -23.11 -10.56 9.92
C GLY A 10 -22.60 -9.22 10.45
N PRO A 11 -21.41 -9.16 11.08
CA PRO A 11 -20.76 -7.89 11.39
C PRO A 11 -20.65 -7.05 10.12
N PRO A 12 -20.83 -5.72 10.18
CA PRO A 12 -20.83 -4.87 9.01
C PRO A 12 -19.56 -5.13 8.19
N GLY A 13 -19.75 -5.52 6.93
CA GLY A 13 -18.64 -5.74 6.01
C GLY A 13 -17.76 -4.49 5.89
N PRO A 14 -16.48 -4.63 5.51
CA PRO A 14 -15.57 -3.51 5.41
C PRO A 14 -16.14 -2.42 4.49
N MET A 15 -16.32 -1.21 5.03
CA MET A 15 -16.86 -0.04 4.31
C MET A 15 -16.14 0.18 2.97
N THR A 16 -16.92 0.32 1.90
CA THR A 16 -16.38 0.59 0.57
C THR A 16 -15.73 1.99 0.50
N LEU A 17 -14.87 2.23 -0.48
CA LEU A 17 -14.27 3.56 -0.71
C LEU A 17 -15.34 4.66 -0.92
N HIS A 18 -16.47 4.29 -1.55
CA HIS A 18 -17.61 5.17 -1.73
C HIS A 18 -18.29 5.50 -0.39
N ASP A 19 -18.48 4.51 0.48
CA ASP A 19 -19.05 4.73 1.83
C ASP A 19 -18.17 5.64 2.70
N LYS A 20 -16.84 5.46 2.63
CA LYS A 20 -15.88 6.33 3.33
C LYS A 20 -15.96 7.78 2.82
N THR A 21 -16.11 7.96 1.51
CA THR A 21 -16.24 9.28 0.88
C THR A 21 -17.55 9.96 1.31
N ASN A 22 -18.67 9.24 1.27
CA ASN A 22 -19.96 9.78 1.71
C ASN A 22 -19.96 10.13 3.21
N LYS A 23 -19.27 9.36 4.05
CA LYS A 23 -19.14 9.66 5.48
C LYS A 23 -18.33 10.94 5.74
N GLN A 24 -17.26 11.17 4.97
CA GLN A 24 -16.50 12.43 5.02
C GLN A 24 -17.31 13.62 4.50
N ASN A 25 -18.04 13.44 3.38
CA ASN A 25 -18.94 14.46 2.84
C ASN A 25 -20.04 14.83 3.84
N PHE A 26 -20.55 13.86 4.59
CA PHE A 26 -21.56 14.09 5.61
C PHE A 26 -21.06 14.96 6.77
N LEU A 27 -19.81 14.74 7.22
CA LEU A 27 -19.18 15.63 8.22
C LEU A 27 -18.98 17.04 7.69
N LEU A 28 -18.58 17.18 6.42
CA LEU A 28 -18.42 18.48 5.78
C LEU A 28 -19.75 19.24 5.73
N LEU A 29 -20.85 18.55 5.39
CA LEU A 29 -22.21 19.11 5.41
C LEU A 29 -22.60 19.61 6.82
N ILE A 30 -22.33 18.81 7.87
CA ILE A 30 -22.58 19.18 9.26
C ILE A 30 -21.80 20.45 9.67
N GLN A 31 -20.52 20.53 9.30
CA GLN A 31 -19.67 21.68 9.61
C GLN A 31 -20.16 22.95 8.91
N LEU A 32 -20.49 22.85 7.62
CA LEU A 32 -21.00 23.98 6.85
C LEU A 32 -22.36 24.46 7.37
N ARG A 33 -23.23 23.55 7.81
CA ARG A 33 -24.51 23.90 8.44
C ARG A 33 -24.31 24.69 9.73
N TRP A 34 -23.34 24.33 10.58
CA TRP A 34 -23.03 25.12 11.78
C TRP A 34 -22.60 26.55 11.43
N ILE A 35 -21.76 26.72 10.41
CA ILE A 35 -21.33 28.03 9.93
C ILE A 35 -22.55 28.82 9.41
N ALA A 36 -23.43 28.19 8.63
CA ALA A 36 -24.63 28.82 8.10
C ALA A 36 -25.60 29.26 9.22
N VAL A 37 -25.86 28.40 10.20
CA VAL A 37 -26.69 28.70 11.39
C VAL A 37 -26.10 29.89 12.15
N GLY A 38 -24.79 29.89 12.41
CA GLY A 38 -24.11 31.01 13.06
C GLY A 38 -24.26 32.32 12.27
N GLY A 39 -24.03 32.26 10.95
CA GLY A 39 -24.19 33.41 10.05
C GLY A 39 -25.63 33.94 10.00
N GLN A 40 -26.63 33.06 10.00
CA GLN A 40 -28.05 33.44 10.03
C GLN A 40 -28.41 34.16 11.33
N ILE A 41 -28.01 33.63 12.49
CA ILE A 41 -28.26 34.26 13.79
C ILE A 41 -27.65 35.67 13.82
N VAL A 42 -26.38 35.79 13.45
CA VAL A 42 -25.68 37.09 13.41
C VAL A 42 -26.39 38.08 12.48
N THR A 43 -26.76 37.63 11.28
CA THR A 43 -27.43 38.48 10.28
C THR A 43 -28.80 38.94 10.76
N ILE A 44 -29.63 38.05 11.31
CA ILE A 44 -30.99 38.39 11.78
C ILE A 44 -30.94 39.37 12.95
N LEU A 45 -30.04 39.14 13.90
CA LEU A 45 -29.85 40.06 15.04
C LEU A 45 -29.35 41.43 14.56
N PHE A 46 -28.39 41.46 13.63
CA PHE A 46 -27.88 42.71 13.07
C PHE A 46 -28.99 43.49 12.35
N VAL A 47 -29.77 42.85 11.48
CA VAL A 47 -30.86 43.51 10.75
C VAL A 47 -31.95 44.02 11.69
N ARG A 48 -32.27 43.27 12.75
CA ARG A 48 -33.28 43.68 13.73
C ARG A 48 -32.83 44.85 14.61
N TYR A 49 -31.63 44.77 15.17
CA TYR A 49 -31.17 45.71 16.21
C TYR A 49 -30.33 46.86 15.66
N ALA A 50 -29.49 46.64 14.65
CA ALA A 50 -28.65 47.69 14.07
C ALA A 50 -29.37 48.46 12.96
N LEU A 51 -30.14 47.78 12.11
CA LEU A 51 -30.85 48.41 10.98
C LEU A 51 -32.30 48.77 11.32
N GLY A 52 -32.82 48.33 12.47
CA GLY A 52 -34.16 48.64 12.94
C GLY A 52 -35.29 48.02 12.10
N ILE A 53 -35.01 46.99 11.31
CA ILE A 53 -35.99 46.40 10.40
C ILE A 53 -36.92 45.42 11.15
N GLY A 54 -38.22 45.52 10.85
CA GLY A 54 -39.29 44.72 11.44
C GLY A 54 -39.32 43.25 11.01
N LEU A 55 -38.35 42.44 11.44
CA LEU A 55 -38.33 41.00 11.14
C LEU A 55 -39.20 40.16 12.09
N PRO A 56 -39.92 39.15 11.59
CA PRO A 56 -40.69 38.22 12.42
C PRO A 56 -39.76 37.20 13.10
N LEU A 57 -39.19 37.58 14.25
CA LEU A 57 -38.15 36.80 14.95
C LEU A 57 -38.59 35.38 15.33
N VAL A 58 -39.83 35.20 15.79
CA VAL A 58 -40.33 33.90 16.25
C VAL A 58 -40.30 32.84 15.13
N PRO A 59 -40.94 33.05 13.95
CA PRO A 59 -40.88 32.04 12.90
C PRO A 59 -39.47 31.86 12.32
N MET A 60 -38.64 32.91 12.26
CA MET A 60 -37.24 32.78 11.82
C MET A 60 -36.42 31.93 12.81
N ALA A 61 -36.62 32.11 14.12
CA ALA A 61 -35.95 31.32 15.15
C ALA A 61 -36.38 29.85 15.12
N VAL A 62 -37.66 29.54 14.83
CA VAL A 62 -38.13 28.16 14.66
C VAL A 62 -37.37 27.44 13.56
N VAL A 63 -37.16 28.10 12.41
CA VAL A 63 -36.40 27.50 11.30
C VAL A 63 -34.94 27.25 11.69
N ILE A 64 -34.30 28.17 12.41
CA ILE A 64 -32.92 28.00 12.91
C ILE A 64 -32.85 26.83 13.91
N LEU A 65 -33.80 26.72 14.83
CA LEU A 65 -33.87 25.61 15.78
C LEU A 65 -34.07 24.27 15.07
N LEU A 66 -34.87 24.22 14.00
CA LEU A 66 -35.01 23.03 13.16
C LEU A 66 -33.68 22.66 12.47
N LEU A 67 -32.93 23.63 11.95
CA LEU A 67 -31.60 23.39 11.39
C LEU A 67 -30.60 22.87 12.43
N ILE A 68 -30.61 23.42 13.65
CA ILE A 68 -29.79 22.94 14.76
C ILE A 68 -30.18 21.51 15.14
N ALA A 69 -31.48 21.23 15.28
CA ALA A 69 -31.99 19.89 15.60
C ALA A 69 -31.61 18.87 14.52
N LEU A 70 -31.74 19.25 13.24
CA LEU A 70 -31.30 18.44 12.11
C LEU A 70 -29.79 18.17 12.19
N ASN A 71 -28.98 19.17 12.54
CA ASN A 71 -27.53 18.99 12.64
C ASN A 71 -27.11 18.08 13.79
N VAL A 72 -27.78 18.18 14.93
CA VAL A 72 -27.56 17.26 16.07
C VAL A 72 -27.99 15.84 15.71
N ALA A 73 -29.11 15.68 15.00
CA ALA A 73 -29.55 14.38 14.48
C ALA A 73 -28.52 13.81 13.48
N SER A 74 -27.99 14.63 12.57
CA SER A 74 -26.90 14.25 11.67
C SER A 74 -25.65 13.82 12.43
N LEU A 75 -25.21 14.55 13.47
CA LEU A 75 -24.07 14.15 14.30
C LEU A 75 -24.27 12.78 14.97
N ARG A 76 -25.47 12.52 15.51
CA ARG A 76 -25.82 11.21 16.07
C ARG A 76 -25.79 10.12 15.00
N ARG A 77 -26.33 10.38 13.81
CA ARG A 77 -26.31 9.45 12.67
C ARG A 77 -24.90 9.13 12.22
N HIS A 78 -24.00 10.12 12.18
CA HIS A 78 -22.59 9.93 11.84
C HIS A 78 -21.85 9.01 12.83
N SER A 79 -22.23 9.05 14.11
CA SER A 79 -21.67 8.17 15.15
C SER A 79 -22.08 6.70 14.98
N SER A 80 -23.04 6.38 14.11
CA SER A 80 -23.36 4.99 13.76
C SER A 80 -22.26 4.35 12.90
N GLN A 81 -22.17 3.01 12.95
CA GLN A 81 -21.25 2.25 12.11
C GLN A 81 -21.75 2.08 10.66
N ASP A 82 -23.01 2.39 10.40
CA ASP A 82 -23.61 2.20 9.07
C ASP A 82 -23.06 3.17 8.02
N ALA A 83 -23.03 2.71 6.78
CA ALA A 83 -22.73 3.54 5.62
C ALA A 83 -23.74 4.70 5.47
N ILE A 84 -23.24 5.83 4.99
CA ILE A 84 -24.06 7.01 4.68
C ILE A 84 -24.32 7.01 3.18
N THR A 85 -25.58 7.09 2.80
CA THR A 85 -25.99 7.03 1.38
C THR A 85 -26.00 8.43 0.77
N ASN A 86 -25.82 8.50 -0.56
CA ASN A 86 -25.99 9.75 -1.31
C ASN A 86 -27.40 10.35 -1.12
N THR A 87 -28.43 9.52 -0.93
CA THR A 87 -29.80 9.95 -0.63
C THR A 87 -29.90 10.69 0.71
N GLU A 88 -29.18 10.23 1.76
CA GLU A 88 -29.15 10.93 3.05
C GLU A 88 -28.48 12.30 2.95
N LEU A 89 -27.38 12.41 2.18
CA LEU A 89 -26.71 13.68 1.87
C LEU A 89 -27.64 14.62 1.11
N PHE A 90 -28.33 14.10 0.07
CA PHE A 90 -29.27 14.85 -0.73
C PHE A 90 -30.44 15.39 0.09
N LEU A 91 -31.03 14.54 0.95
CA LEU A 91 -32.12 14.94 1.84
C LEU A 91 -31.68 16.03 2.83
N GLY A 92 -30.44 15.92 3.35
CA GLY A 92 -29.85 16.95 4.21
C GLY A 92 -29.76 18.31 3.52
N LEU A 93 -29.21 18.36 2.30
CA LEU A 93 -29.11 19.59 1.51
C LEU A 93 -30.48 20.13 1.09
N LEU A 94 -31.44 19.25 0.78
CA LEU A 94 -32.81 19.64 0.46
C LEU A 94 -33.49 20.36 1.63
N LEU A 95 -33.27 19.87 2.85
CA LEU A 95 -33.75 20.54 4.07
C LEU A 95 -33.06 21.89 4.29
N ASP A 96 -31.78 22.01 3.98
CA ASP A 96 -31.04 23.28 4.06
C ASP A 96 -31.57 24.30 3.04
N VAL A 97 -31.84 23.87 1.81
CA VAL A 97 -32.49 24.69 0.77
C VAL A 97 -33.87 25.12 1.24
N THR A 98 -34.67 24.20 1.78
CA THR A 98 -36.03 24.50 2.28
C THR A 98 -36.00 25.52 3.40
N ALA A 99 -35.09 25.37 4.36
CA ALA A 99 -34.92 26.32 5.45
C ALA A 99 -34.50 27.70 4.93
N LEU A 100 -33.58 27.77 3.97
CA LEU A 100 -33.21 29.02 3.31
C LEU A 100 -34.40 29.65 2.60
N THR A 101 -35.21 28.89 1.87
CA THR A 101 -36.43 29.36 1.21
C THR A 101 -37.38 30.02 2.21
N VAL A 102 -37.62 29.39 3.36
CA VAL A 102 -38.51 29.91 4.40
C VAL A 102 -37.93 31.18 5.03
N GLN A 103 -36.62 31.23 5.30
CA GLN A 103 -35.97 32.43 5.81
C GLN A 103 -36.14 33.60 4.82
N LEU A 104 -35.88 33.37 3.54
CA LEU A 104 -36.03 34.37 2.48
C LEU A 104 -37.49 34.81 2.34
N TYR A 105 -38.45 33.89 2.38
CA TYR A 105 -39.88 34.20 2.37
C TYR A 105 -40.27 35.17 3.48
N LEU A 106 -39.77 34.94 4.70
CA LEU A 106 -40.02 35.77 5.88
C LEU A 106 -39.26 37.10 5.85
N SER A 107 -38.21 37.22 5.02
CA SER A 107 -37.30 38.35 4.95
C SER A 107 -37.39 39.18 3.65
N GLY A 108 -38.49 39.05 2.88
CA GLY A 108 -38.74 39.87 1.68
C GLY A 108 -38.63 39.14 0.33
N GLY A 109 -38.52 37.81 0.34
CA GLY A 109 -38.56 36.96 -0.85
C GLY A 109 -37.43 37.22 -1.84
N ALA A 110 -37.80 37.34 -3.12
CA ALA A 110 -36.84 37.56 -4.21
C ALA A 110 -36.10 38.91 -4.15
N SER A 111 -36.66 39.89 -3.43
CA SER A 111 -36.02 41.19 -3.21
C SER A 111 -34.94 41.14 -2.11
N ASN A 112 -34.78 40.01 -1.44
CA ASN A 112 -33.80 39.87 -0.38
C ASN A 112 -32.36 39.72 -0.96
N PRO A 113 -31.38 40.50 -0.48
CA PRO A 113 -30.01 40.44 -1.01
C PRO A 113 -29.33 39.08 -0.83
N PHE A 114 -29.77 38.28 0.14
CA PHE A 114 -29.24 36.94 0.43
C PHE A 114 -29.80 35.85 -0.49
N ILE A 115 -30.61 36.19 -1.50
CA ILE A 115 -31.12 35.20 -2.46
C ILE A 115 -30.00 34.50 -3.24
N SER A 116 -28.84 35.16 -3.41
CA SER A 116 -27.66 34.56 -4.02
C SER A 116 -27.09 33.37 -3.24
N LEU A 117 -27.48 33.16 -1.97
CA LEU A 117 -27.09 31.99 -1.19
C LEU A 117 -27.64 30.67 -1.75
N TYR A 118 -28.67 30.68 -2.62
CA TYR A 118 -29.05 29.48 -3.38
C TYR A 118 -27.90 28.94 -4.23
N LEU A 119 -27.09 29.83 -4.82
CA LEU A 119 -25.93 29.42 -5.59
C LEU A 119 -24.92 28.68 -4.71
N LEU A 120 -24.73 29.13 -3.47
CA LEU A 120 -23.87 28.44 -2.50
C LEU A 120 -24.40 27.03 -2.21
N GLN A 121 -25.72 26.85 -2.01
CA GLN A 121 -26.32 25.53 -1.78
C GLN A 121 -26.12 24.59 -2.98
N VAL A 122 -26.24 25.11 -4.20
CA VAL A 122 -25.99 24.36 -5.44
C VAL A 122 -24.52 23.98 -5.59
N ILE A 123 -23.60 24.92 -5.31
CA ILE A 123 -22.14 24.66 -5.32
C ILE A 123 -21.79 23.56 -4.32
N LEU A 124 -22.34 23.63 -3.11
CA LEU A 124 -22.14 22.59 -2.09
C LEU A 124 -22.68 21.24 -2.57
N GLY A 125 -23.88 21.23 -3.15
CA GLY A 125 -24.45 20.03 -3.76
C GLY A 125 -23.55 19.42 -4.83
N ALA A 126 -22.99 20.22 -5.73
CA ALA A 126 -22.12 19.78 -6.82
C ALA A 126 -20.87 19.01 -6.34
N VAL A 127 -20.48 19.19 -5.09
CA VAL A 127 -19.30 18.54 -4.52
C VAL A 127 -19.66 17.39 -3.59
N LEU A 128 -20.75 17.54 -2.85
CA LEU A 128 -21.16 16.58 -1.84
C LEU A 128 -21.96 15.41 -2.44
N LEU A 129 -22.63 15.63 -3.57
CA LEU A 129 -23.60 14.70 -4.14
C LEU A 129 -23.16 14.11 -5.48
N GLU A 130 -23.79 13.00 -5.84
CA GLU A 130 -23.73 12.45 -7.19
C GLU A 130 -24.39 13.37 -8.22
N THR A 131 -23.89 13.31 -9.47
CA THR A 131 -24.31 14.17 -10.58
C THR A 131 -25.83 14.27 -10.76
N TRP A 132 -26.56 13.16 -10.62
CA TRP A 132 -28.02 13.18 -10.80
C TRP A 132 -28.73 13.97 -9.69
N SER A 133 -28.28 13.81 -8.43
CA SER A 133 -28.85 14.51 -7.28
C SER A 133 -28.56 16.01 -7.33
N VAL A 134 -27.40 16.40 -7.89
CA VAL A 134 -27.05 17.80 -8.13
C VAL A 134 -28.05 18.46 -9.08
N TRP A 135 -28.36 17.82 -10.21
CA TRP A 135 -29.34 18.36 -11.16
C TRP A 135 -30.75 18.44 -10.56
N ALA A 136 -31.13 17.45 -9.74
CA ALA A 136 -32.38 17.50 -8.99
C ALA A 136 -32.41 18.69 -8.01
N LEU A 137 -31.31 18.92 -7.28
CA LEU A 137 -31.17 20.06 -6.36
C LEU A 137 -31.26 21.40 -7.09
N VAL A 138 -30.62 21.53 -8.26
CA VAL A 138 -30.68 22.73 -9.11
C VAL A 138 -32.12 23.02 -9.54
N LEU A 139 -32.86 22.00 -9.99
CA LEU A 139 -34.26 22.15 -10.40
C LEU A 139 -35.14 22.61 -9.23
N ILE A 140 -34.97 21.99 -8.06
CA ILE A 140 -35.74 22.34 -6.85
C ILE A 140 -35.40 23.76 -6.39
N ALA A 141 -34.11 24.12 -6.29
CA ALA A 141 -33.66 25.45 -5.91
C ALA A 141 -34.20 26.53 -6.88
N SER A 142 -34.19 26.24 -8.18
CA SER A 142 -34.74 27.14 -9.21
C SER A 142 -36.26 27.30 -9.06
N THR A 143 -36.97 26.23 -8.72
CA THR A 143 -38.42 26.26 -8.49
C THR A 143 -38.74 27.08 -7.23
N CYS A 144 -37.99 26.89 -6.14
CA CYS A 144 -38.11 27.70 -4.92
C CYS A 144 -37.80 29.17 -5.19
N PHE A 145 -36.79 29.48 -5.99
CA PHE A 145 -36.48 30.85 -6.42
C PHE A 145 -37.66 31.48 -7.16
N ILE A 146 -38.23 30.80 -8.16
CA ILE A 146 -39.40 31.29 -8.92
C ILE A 146 -40.58 31.51 -7.97
N ALA A 147 -40.86 30.58 -7.06
CA ALA A 147 -41.93 30.71 -6.07
C ALA A 147 -41.74 31.93 -5.17
N LEU A 148 -40.51 32.29 -4.79
CA LEU A 148 -40.23 33.49 -3.97
C LEU A 148 -40.41 34.82 -4.73
N THR A 149 -40.51 34.80 -6.07
CA THR A 149 -40.83 36.01 -6.85
C THR A 149 -42.31 36.36 -6.79
N THR A 150 -43.18 35.35 -6.61
CA THR A 150 -44.65 35.50 -6.61
C THR A 150 -45.26 35.38 -5.21
N PHE A 151 -44.68 34.57 -4.34
CA PHE A 151 -45.14 34.32 -2.98
C PHE A 151 -44.07 34.74 -1.98
N TYR A 152 -44.16 35.96 -1.46
CA TYR A 152 -43.30 36.43 -0.37
C TYR A 152 -44.03 37.37 0.58
N ARG A 153 -43.54 37.48 1.81
CA ARG A 153 -44.06 38.45 2.77
C ARG A 153 -43.39 39.80 2.53
N GLU A 154 -44.17 40.78 2.09
CA GLU A 154 -43.67 42.15 1.94
C GLU A 154 -43.24 42.70 3.30
N ILE A 155 -42.04 43.28 3.34
CA ILE A 155 -41.51 43.97 4.52
C ILE A 155 -41.55 45.45 4.25
N SER A 156 -42.21 46.19 5.13
CA SER A 156 -42.21 47.64 5.12
C SER A 156 -40.82 48.15 5.51
N LEU A 157 -40.00 48.48 4.52
CA LEU A 157 -38.72 49.16 4.73
C LEU A 157 -39.00 50.59 5.22
N PRO A 158 -38.33 51.09 6.28
CA PRO A 158 -38.42 52.49 6.67
C PRO A 158 -38.08 53.37 5.46
N ALA A 159 -38.97 54.30 5.10
CA ALA A 159 -38.73 55.24 4.02
C ALA A 159 -37.58 56.18 4.40
N ALA A 160 -36.34 55.79 4.11
CA ALA A 160 -35.16 56.61 4.34
C ALA A 160 -34.17 56.51 3.17
N HIS A 161 -34.24 57.53 2.32
CA HIS A 161 -33.16 58.18 1.57
C HIS A 161 -32.36 57.36 0.54
N GLY A 162 -32.72 57.54 -0.74
CA GLY A 162 -31.78 57.53 -1.86
C GLY A 162 -31.97 56.38 -2.84
N ALA A 163 -32.61 56.69 -3.98
CA ALA A 163 -32.57 55.87 -5.19
C ALA A 163 -31.17 55.91 -5.84
N GLY A 164 -30.16 55.38 -5.14
CA GLY A 164 -28.76 55.35 -5.60
C GLY A 164 -28.08 54.00 -5.34
N LEU A 165 -26.86 53.86 -5.86
CA LEU A 165 -25.99 52.67 -5.75
C LEU A 165 -25.68 52.20 -4.31
N PHE A 166 -26.09 52.95 -3.29
CA PHE A 166 -25.90 52.67 -1.86
C PHE A 166 -27.16 52.17 -1.15
N SER A 167 -28.13 51.61 -1.86
CA SER A 167 -29.26 50.94 -1.21
C SER A 167 -28.76 49.76 -0.36
N LEU A 168 -29.38 49.56 0.81
CA LEU A 168 -29.10 48.44 1.70
C LEU A 168 -29.12 47.08 0.98
N HIS A 169 -29.96 46.98 -0.06
CA HIS A 169 -30.06 45.84 -0.96
C HIS A 169 -28.77 45.61 -1.77
N ILE A 170 -28.22 46.63 -2.43
CA ILE A 170 -26.99 46.50 -3.22
C ILE A 170 -25.79 46.16 -2.32
N GLN A 171 -25.71 46.76 -1.13
CA GLN A 171 -24.67 46.43 -0.14
C GLN A 171 -24.77 44.97 0.32
N GLY A 172 -25.98 44.49 0.60
CA GLY A 172 -26.22 43.10 0.94
C GLY A 172 -25.83 42.15 -0.20
N MET A 173 -26.23 42.45 -1.45
CA MET A 173 -25.84 41.65 -2.62
C MET A 173 -24.33 41.58 -2.79
N PHE A 174 -23.62 42.69 -2.59
CA PHE A 174 -22.16 42.74 -2.67
C PHE A 174 -21.50 41.89 -1.57
N ILE A 175 -21.97 41.97 -0.32
CA ILE A 175 -21.46 41.15 0.78
C ILE A 175 -21.69 39.66 0.48
N CYS A 176 -22.89 39.28 0.01
CA CYS A 176 -23.19 37.91 -0.36
C CYS A 176 -22.33 37.42 -1.52
N PHE A 177 -22.10 38.26 -2.53
CA PHE A 177 -21.22 37.94 -3.65
C PHE A 177 -19.78 37.67 -3.19
N VAL A 178 -19.21 38.55 -2.35
CA VAL A 178 -17.86 38.38 -1.81
C VAL A 178 -17.76 37.11 -0.95
N LEU A 179 -18.76 36.85 -0.10
CA LEU A 179 -18.81 35.66 0.73
C LEU A 179 -18.91 34.38 -0.13
N ALA A 180 -19.80 34.35 -1.13
CA ALA A 180 -19.96 33.21 -2.03
C ALA A 180 -18.69 32.98 -2.87
N ALA A 181 -18.08 34.03 -3.41
CA ALA A 181 -16.86 33.94 -4.20
C ALA A 181 -15.67 33.45 -3.35
N THR A 182 -15.52 33.96 -2.13
CA THR A 182 -14.44 33.55 -1.22
C THR A 182 -14.58 32.08 -0.84
N LEU A 183 -15.79 31.65 -0.46
CA LEU A 183 -16.05 30.24 -0.14
C LEU A 183 -15.81 29.36 -1.37
N LEU A 184 -16.26 29.76 -2.56
CA LEU A 184 -16.05 29.02 -3.79
C LEU A 184 -14.55 28.85 -4.10
N VAL A 185 -13.75 29.91 -4.00
CA VAL A 185 -12.30 29.86 -4.26
C VAL A 185 -11.60 28.95 -3.25
N LEU A 186 -11.80 29.18 -1.95
CA LEU A 186 -11.21 28.34 -0.90
C LEU A 186 -11.55 26.86 -1.11
N PHE A 187 -12.78 26.61 -1.54
CA PHE A 187 -13.27 25.27 -1.77
C PHE A 187 -12.67 24.61 -3.02
N ILE A 188 -12.71 25.29 -4.17
CA ILE A 188 -12.11 24.79 -5.43
C ILE A 188 -10.63 24.52 -5.24
N THR A 189 -9.89 25.43 -4.60
CA THR A 189 -8.46 25.25 -4.34
C THR A 189 -8.20 24.02 -3.46
N ARG A 190 -9.02 23.80 -2.43
CA ARG A 190 -8.91 22.62 -1.57
C ARG A 190 -9.16 21.32 -2.35
N VAL A 191 -10.20 21.28 -3.18
CA VAL A 191 -10.50 20.10 -4.02
C VAL A 191 -9.37 19.82 -4.99
N GLN A 192 -8.88 20.84 -5.69
CA GLN A 192 -7.76 20.69 -6.64
C GLN A 192 -6.49 20.20 -5.96
N ASN A 193 -6.16 20.69 -4.77
CA ASN A 193 -5.00 20.22 -4.01
C ASN A 193 -5.15 18.76 -3.56
N ASN A 194 -6.36 18.34 -3.17
CA ASN A 194 -6.65 16.94 -2.82
C ASN A 194 -6.52 16.00 -4.04
N ILE A 195 -6.98 16.44 -5.21
CA ILE A 195 -6.80 15.69 -6.46
C ILE A 195 -5.32 15.56 -6.80
N ARG A 196 -4.56 16.66 -6.77
CA ARG A 196 -3.12 16.65 -7.08
C ARG A 196 -2.31 15.71 -6.18
N THR A 197 -2.60 15.72 -4.87
CA THR A 197 -1.93 14.83 -3.91
C THR A 197 -2.28 13.37 -4.16
N ARG A 198 -3.56 13.07 -4.45
CA ARG A 198 -3.98 11.71 -4.82
C ARG A 198 -3.34 11.23 -6.13
N ASP A 199 -3.28 12.09 -7.14
CA ASP A 199 -2.67 11.76 -8.43
C ASP A 199 -1.16 11.52 -8.30
N ALA A 200 -0.47 12.32 -7.50
CA ALA A 200 0.95 12.10 -7.20
C ALA A 200 1.18 10.76 -6.49
N HIS A 201 0.34 10.40 -5.53
CA HIS A 201 0.42 9.11 -4.85
C HIS A 201 0.13 7.93 -5.79
N LEU A 202 -0.86 8.07 -6.69
CA LEU A 202 -1.14 7.05 -7.71
C LEU A 202 0.00 6.90 -8.72
N ALA A 203 0.68 8.00 -9.07
CA ALA A 203 1.83 7.96 -9.96
C ALA A 203 3.00 7.20 -9.32
N ASP A 204 3.28 7.44 -8.03
CA ASP A 204 4.31 6.74 -7.26
C ASP A 204 4.06 5.23 -7.20
N LEU A 205 2.82 4.81 -6.87
CA LEU A 205 2.43 3.40 -6.85
C LEU A 205 2.55 2.72 -8.24
N ARG A 206 2.21 3.45 -9.31
CA ARG A 206 2.37 2.93 -10.68
C ARG A 206 3.84 2.76 -11.04
N GLN A 207 4.70 3.68 -10.61
CA GLN A 207 6.14 3.58 -10.86
C GLN A 207 6.74 2.38 -10.14
N GLN A 208 6.42 2.19 -8.85
CA GLN A 208 6.85 1.02 -8.09
C GLN A 208 6.40 -0.30 -8.75
N SER A 209 5.14 -0.37 -9.19
CA SER A 209 4.63 -1.54 -9.90
C SER A 209 5.34 -1.78 -11.24
N ALA A 210 5.69 -0.72 -11.98
CA ALA A 210 6.42 -0.84 -13.23
C ALA A 210 7.87 -1.32 -13.00
N GLU A 211 8.54 -0.84 -11.96
CA GLU A 211 9.87 -1.30 -11.55
C GLU A 211 9.85 -2.79 -11.15
N GLU A 212 8.88 -3.21 -10.34
CA GLU A 212 8.70 -4.63 -9.99
C GLU A 212 8.45 -5.51 -11.22
N ALA A 213 7.55 -5.08 -12.11
CA ALA A 213 7.25 -5.81 -13.35
C ALA A 213 8.48 -5.90 -14.27
N HIS A 214 9.30 -4.84 -14.32
CA HIS A 214 10.55 -4.84 -15.07
C HIS A 214 11.56 -5.84 -14.48
N ILE A 215 11.71 -5.87 -13.15
CA ILE A 215 12.57 -6.84 -12.46
C ILE A 215 12.10 -8.28 -12.71
N VAL A 216 10.79 -8.54 -12.66
CA VAL A 216 10.22 -9.87 -12.94
C VAL A 216 10.51 -10.29 -14.38
N ARG A 217 10.29 -9.41 -15.37
CA ARG A 217 10.59 -9.70 -16.78
C ARG A 217 12.07 -9.97 -17.01
N MET A 218 12.94 -9.16 -16.41
CA MET A 218 14.38 -9.34 -16.50
C MET A 218 14.80 -10.66 -15.84
N GLY A 219 14.17 -11.03 -14.72
CA GLY A 219 14.31 -12.34 -14.09
C GLY A 219 13.93 -13.49 -15.01
N LEU A 220 12.75 -13.44 -15.65
CA LEU A 220 12.29 -14.49 -16.57
C LEU A 220 13.21 -14.64 -17.80
N LEU A 221 13.64 -13.55 -18.42
CA LEU A 221 14.57 -13.58 -19.55
C LEU A 221 15.94 -14.14 -19.15
N ALA A 222 16.45 -13.70 -18.00
CA ALA A 222 17.73 -14.17 -17.50
C ALA A 222 17.64 -15.66 -17.11
N SER A 223 16.49 -16.13 -16.66
CA SER A 223 16.22 -17.53 -16.37
C SER A 223 16.24 -18.41 -17.62
N GLY A 224 15.51 -18.02 -18.68
CA GLY A 224 15.52 -18.73 -19.95
C GLY A 224 16.93 -18.80 -20.56
N ALA A 225 17.66 -17.68 -20.55
CA ALA A 225 19.05 -17.63 -21.01
C ALA A 225 19.96 -18.54 -20.17
N ALA A 226 19.74 -18.60 -18.86
CA ALA A 226 20.56 -19.40 -17.97
C ALA A 226 20.30 -20.91 -18.10
N HIS A 227 19.07 -21.33 -18.39
CA HIS A 227 18.76 -22.73 -18.71
C HIS A 227 19.43 -23.15 -20.03
N GLU A 228 19.35 -22.31 -21.08
CA GLU A 228 20.01 -22.60 -22.36
C GLU A 228 21.54 -22.56 -22.30
N LEU A 229 22.13 -21.75 -21.40
CA LEU A 229 23.58 -21.73 -21.16
C LEU A 229 24.06 -22.84 -20.22
N GLY A 230 23.20 -23.34 -19.32
CA GLY A 230 23.55 -24.40 -18.37
C GLY A 230 23.97 -25.68 -19.07
N THR A 231 23.22 -26.09 -20.10
CA THR A 231 23.46 -27.30 -20.89
C THR A 231 24.83 -27.32 -21.60
N PRO A 232 25.21 -26.33 -22.43
CA PRO A 232 26.52 -26.33 -23.08
C PRO A 232 27.67 -26.21 -22.09
N LEU A 233 27.51 -25.47 -20.98
CA LEU A 233 28.52 -25.41 -19.91
C LEU A 233 28.67 -26.76 -19.17
N ALA A 234 27.58 -27.52 -18.97
CA ALA A 234 27.66 -28.85 -18.41
C ALA A 234 28.44 -29.79 -19.33
N THR A 235 28.14 -29.78 -20.62
CA THR A 235 28.84 -30.58 -21.64
C THR A 235 30.33 -30.24 -21.72
N LEU A 236 30.69 -28.96 -21.75
CA LEU A 236 32.10 -28.52 -21.76
C LEU A 236 32.86 -28.98 -20.51
N SER A 237 32.21 -29.01 -19.34
CA SER A 237 32.81 -29.51 -18.10
C SER A 237 33.14 -30.99 -18.18
N VAL A 238 32.27 -31.79 -18.80
CA VAL A 238 32.51 -33.23 -18.98
C VAL A 238 33.71 -33.44 -19.90
N ILE A 239 33.74 -32.76 -21.04
CA ILE A 239 34.85 -32.86 -22.01
C ILE A 239 36.18 -32.47 -21.36
N LEU A 240 36.22 -31.34 -20.64
CA LEU A 240 37.45 -30.90 -19.98
C LEU A 240 37.90 -31.86 -18.86
N ASN A 241 36.96 -32.46 -18.11
CA ASN A 241 37.28 -33.49 -17.11
C ASN A 241 37.84 -34.76 -17.76
N ASP A 242 37.30 -35.17 -18.91
CA ASP A 242 37.81 -36.32 -19.65
C ASP A 242 39.23 -36.04 -20.17
N TRP A 243 39.48 -34.83 -20.69
CA TRP A 243 40.81 -34.42 -21.17
C TRP A 243 41.86 -34.37 -20.06
N GLN A 244 41.50 -33.91 -18.86
CA GLN A 244 42.42 -33.97 -17.71
C GLN A 244 42.84 -35.37 -17.32
N ARG A 245 42.00 -36.38 -17.58
CA ARG A 245 42.28 -37.78 -17.25
C ARG A 245 43.01 -38.52 -18.37
N MET A 246 43.27 -37.86 -19.51
CA MET A 246 44.01 -38.46 -20.61
C MET A 246 45.52 -38.42 -20.32
N PRO A 247 46.21 -39.58 -20.28
CA PRO A 247 47.64 -39.64 -19.93
C PRO A 247 48.54 -38.81 -20.85
N VAL A 248 48.14 -38.64 -22.12
CA VAL A 248 48.89 -37.87 -23.13
C VAL A 248 48.86 -36.36 -22.82
N LEU A 249 47.75 -35.86 -22.27
CA LEU A 249 47.57 -34.45 -21.93
C LEU A 249 48.09 -34.14 -20.52
N GLU A 250 48.01 -35.11 -19.60
CA GLU A 250 48.57 -34.99 -18.25
C GLU A 250 50.11 -34.99 -18.25
N ALA A 251 50.73 -35.69 -19.22
CA ALA A 251 52.18 -35.75 -19.38
C ALA A 251 52.82 -34.43 -19.85
N ASP A 252 52.04 -33.50 -20.40
CA ASP A 252 52.50 -32.18 -20.81
C ASP A 252 52.08 -31.13 -19.76
N PRO A 253 53.05 -30.56 -18.99
CA PRO A 253 52.74 -29.64 -17.90
C PRO A 253 52.03 -28.36 -18.35
N ASP A 254 52.34 -27.87 -19.56
CA ASP A 254 51.81 -26.61 -20.08
C ASP A 254 50.35 -26.80 -20.52
N LEU A 255 50.05 -27.88 -21.26
CA LEU A 255 48.68 -28.24 -21.64
C LEU A 255 47.81 -28.59 -20.42
N ALA A 256 48.37 -29.30 -19.44
CA ALA A 256 47.66 -29.60 -18.20
C ALA A 256 47.29 -28.32 -17.43
N GLN A 257 48.15 -27.30 -17.48
CA GLN A 257 47.88 -25.99 -16.88
C GLN A 257 46.78 -25.23 -17.62
N GLU A 258 46.82 -25.19 -18.95
CA GLU A 258 45.77 -24.55 -19.77
C GLU A 258 44.40 -25.20 -19.54
N ILE A 259 44.32 -26.53 -19.43
CA ILE A 259 43.07 -27.24 -19.15
C ILE A 259 42.52 -26.90 -17.76
N ARG A 260 43.39 -26.79 -16.74
CA ARG A 260 42.99 -26.32 -15.39
C ARG A 260 42.43 -24.89 -15.43
N GLU A 261 43.04 -24.01 -16.21
CA GLU A 261 42.56 -22.63 -16.37
C GLU A 261 41.20 -22.57 -17.08
N MET A 262 41.01 -23.37 -18.13
CA MET A 262 39.73 -23.49 -18.84
C MET A 262 38.61 -23.98 -17.90
N GLN A 263 38.88 -24.99 -17.08
CA GLN A 263 37.93 -25.46 -16.06
C GLN A 263 37.59 -24.36 -15.04
N GLY A 264 38.59 -23.62 -14.56
CA GLY A 264 38.37 -22.50 -13.65
C GLY A 264 37.44 -21.42 -14.24
N GLN A 265 37.59 -21.09 -15.53
CA GLN A 265 36.67 -20.18 -16.21
C GLN A 265 35.27 -20.77 -16.39
N LEU A 266 35.18 -22.06 -16.68
CA LEU A 266 33.90 -22.74 -16.84
C LEU A 266 33.10 -22.78 -15.54
N ASP A 267 33.76 -23.07 -14.43
CA ASP A 267 33.17 -23.02 -13.08
C ASP A 267 32.70 -21.62 -12.72
N ARG A 268 33.45 -20.59 -13.14
CA ARG A 268 33.03 -19.20 -12.99
C ARG A 268 31.75 -18.91 -13.79
N CYS A 269 31.67 -19.35 -15.04
CA CYS A 269 30.46 -19.21 -15.86
C CYS A 269 29.26 -19.90 -15.23
N LYS A 270 29.43 -21.14 -14.75
CA LYS A 270 28.38 -21.90 -14.05
C LYS A 270 27.88 -21.19 -12.80
N LYS A 271 28.76 -20.59 -12.00
CA LYS A 271 28.38 -19.79 -10.82
C LYS A 271 27.55 -18.57 -11.19
N ILE A 272 27.90 -17.85 -12.26
CA ILE A 272 27.16 -16.67 -12.73
C ILE A 272 25.75 -17.09 -13.20
N VAL A 273 25.67 -18.11 -14.05
CA VAL A 273 24.41 -18.64 -14.59
C VAL A 273 23.50 -19.16 -13.47
N SER A 274 24.05 -19.90 -12.50
CA SER A 274 23.29 -20.38 -11.34
C SER A 274 22.79 -19.23 -10.47
N GLY A 275 23.61 -18.19 -10.26
CA GLY A 275 23.19 -16.98 -9.55
C GLY A 275 22.00 -16.27 -10.20
N ILE A 276 21.92 -16.31 -11.53
CA ILE A 276 20.81 -15.74 -12.30
C ILE A 276 19.52 -16.56 -12.11
N LEU A 277 19.55 -17.89 -12.31
CA LEU A 277 18.39 -18.80 -12.18
C LEU A 277 17.72 -18.74 -10.80
N MET A 278 18.53 -18.53 -9.77
CA MET A 278 18.02 -18.41 -8.42
C MET A 278 17.33 -17.06 -8.19
N SER A 279 17.75 -16.01 -8.89
CA SER A 279 17.19 -14.66 -8.71
C SER A 279 15.82 -14.53 -9.36
N SER A 280 15.61 -15.25 -10.47
CA SER A 280 14.31 -15.40 -11.13
C SER A 280 13.34 -16.27 -10.33
N GLY A 281 13.86 -17.22 -9.53
CA GLY A 281 13.07 -18.12 -8.67
C GLY A 281 12.38 -19.26 -9.42
N GLU A 282 12.83 -19.58 -10.64
CA GLU A 282 12.28 -20.64 -11.48
C GLU A 282 12.79 -22.06 -11.14
N LEU A 283 13.72 -22.23 -10.21
CA LEU A 283 14.12 -23.57 -9.76
C LEU A 283 12.96 -24.36 -9.08
N ARG A 284 11.85 -23.69 -8.76
CA ARG A 284 10.60 -24.34 -8.32
C ARG A 284 9.90 -25.03 -9.48
N GLY A 285 10.29 -26.26 -9.80
CA GLY A 285 9.50 -27.09 -10.70
C GLY A 285 10.12 -28.41 -11.12
N GLU A 286 11.43 -28.44 -11.35
CA GLU A 286 12.13 -29.63 -11.87
C GLU A 286 12.99 -30.25 -10.75
N GLY A 287 12.62 -31.44 -10.28
CA GLY A 287 13.42 -32.21 -9.32
C GLY A 287 13.07 -32.02 -7.84
N THR A 288 11.85 -31.61 -7.50
CA THR A 288 11.40 -31.60 -6.10
C THR A 288 11.25 -33.04 -5.59
N VAL A 289 12.03 -33.39 -4.56
CA VAL A 289 12.04 -34.73 -3.97
C VAL A 289 11.40 -34.67 -2.59
N ARG A 290 10.46 -35.58 -2.31
CA ARG A 290 9.96 -35.82 -0.96
C ARG A 290 11.08 -36.42 -0.13
N THR A 291 11.45 -35.74 0.94
CA THR A 291 12.51 -36.16 1.85
C THR A 291 12.14 -35.75 3.28
N SER A 292 13.00 -36.04 4.23
CA SER A 292 12.87 -35.51 5.58
C SER A 292 13.89 -34.40 5.80
N VAL A 293 13.61 -33.47 6.73
CA VAL A 293 14.56 -32.41 7.11
C VAL A 293 15.93 -33.02 7.42
N ASP A 294 15.93 -34.16 8.11
CA ASP A 294 17.14 -34.87 8.51
C ASP A 294 17.94 -35.40 7.33
N ALA A 295 17.26 -36.09 6.41
CA ALA A 295 17.90 -36.68 5.24
C ALA A 295 18.45 -35.58 4.31
N PHE A 296 17.67 -34.52 4.10
CA PHE A 296 18.11 -33.35 3.33
C PHE A 296 19.37 -32.72 3.92
N LEU A 297 19.38 -32.41 5.23
CA LEU A 297 20.53 -31.78 5.88
C LEU A 297 21.74 -32.71 5.93
N ALA A 298 21.54 -34.01 6.15
CA ALA A 298 22.63 -34.98 6.15
C ALA A 298 23.30 -35.06 4.76
N GLU A 299 22.51 -35.13 3.69
CA GLU A 299 23.02 -35.12 2.31
C GLU A 299 23.74 -33.80 1.99
N LEU A 300 23.11 -32.67 2.36
CA LEU A 300 23.67 -31.33 2.15
C LEU A 300 25.03 -31.16 2.82
N VAL A 301 25.13 -31.56 4.09
CA VAL A 301 26.38 -31.48 4.87
C VAL A 301 27.43 -32.42 4.30
N ALA A 302 27.06 -33.65 3.93
CA ALA A 302 27.99 -34.62 3.37
C ALA A 302 28.60 -34.12 2.05
N GLU A 303 27.76 -33.64 1.13
CA GLU A 303 28.19 -33.13 -0.16
C GLU A 303 29.00 -31.84 -0.05
N TRP A 304 28.60 -30.91 0.81
CA TRP A 304 29.34 -29.67 1.01
C TRP A 304 30.74 -29.96 1.58
N LYS A 305 30.85 -30.87 2.57
CA LYS A 305 32.15 -31.31 3.11
C LYS A 305 33.04 -31.98 2.07
N SER A 306 32.49 -32.89 1.27
CA SER A 306 33.29 -33.61 0.27
C SER A 306 33.83 -32.69 -0.83
N THR A 307 33.11 -31.59 -1.11
CA THR A 307 33.46 -30.67 -2.20
C THR A 307 34.33 -29.51 -1.74
N ARG A 308 34.16 -29.03 -0.49
CA ARG A 308 34.89 -27.85 0.02
C ARG A 308 36.05 -28.18 0.96
N LEU A 309 36.05 -29.37 1.57
CA LEU A 309 37.10 -29.85 2.48
C LEU A 309 37.47 -28.81 3.57
N PRO A 310 36.50 -28.31 4.36
CA PRO A 310 36.77 -27.33 5.41
C PRO A 310 37.71 -27.92 6.49
N GLN A 311 38.62 -27.10 7.04
CA GLN A 311 39.52 -27.54 8.11
C GLN A 311 38.77 -27.84 9.42
N GLY A 312 37.75 -27.04 9.73
CA GLY A 312 36.87 -27.22 10.88
C GLY A 312 35.41 -27.01 10.48
N PHE A 313 34.57 -27.99 10.77
CA PHE A 313 33.13 -27.87 10.57
C PHE A 313 32.34 -28.56 11.68
N GLU A 314 31.52 -27.80 12.38
CA GLU A 314 30.68 -28.27 13.46
C GLU A 314 29.20 -28.25 13.05
N TYR A 315 28.55 -29.41 13.08
CA TYR A 315 27.12 -29.51 12.81
C TYR A 315 26.37 -29.87 14.09
N THR A 316 25.55 -28.94 14.55
CA THR A 316 24.71 -29.13 15.74
C THR A 316 23.24 -29.21 15.34
N ARG A 317 22.61 -30.30 15.72
CA ARG A 317 21.17 -30.51 15.54
C ARG A 317 20.44 -30.32 16.87
N ARG A 318 19.46 -29.41 16.88
CA ARG A 318 18.54 -29.14 18.00
C ARG A 318 17.09 -29.26 17.51
N PHE A 319 16.76 -30.42 16.98
CA PHE A 319 15.47 -30.71 16.35
C PHE A 319 14.75 -31.82 17.10
N GLY A 320 13.44 -31.69 17.29
CA GLY A 320 12.58 -32.71 17.88
C GLY A 320 12.25 -33.83 16.88
N ALA A 321 10.97 -34.19 16.78
CA ALA A 321 10.50 -35.20 15.81
C ALA A 321 10.81 -34.78 14.36
N ASN A 322 11.33 -35.72 13.57
CA ASN A 322 11.65 -35.53 12.16
C ASN A 322 10.39 -35.19 11.35
N GLN A 323 10.50 -34.26 10.39
CA GLN A 323 9.38 -33.76 9.59
C GLN A 323 9.66 -34.01 8.11
N GLU A 324 8.64 -34.46 7.38
CA GLU A 324 8.71 -34.55 5.92
C GLU A 324 8.65 -33.18 5.28
N ILE A 325 9.53 -32.96 4.30
CA ILE A 325 9.61 -31.76 3.49
C ILE A 325 9.73 -32.12 2.01
N VAL A 326 9.39 -31.18 1.16
CA VAL A 326 9.73 -31.18 -0.25
C VAL A 326 11.01 -30.38 -0.40
N SER A 327 12.11 -31.08 -0.70
CA SER A 327 13.40 -30.44 -0.96
C SER A 327 13.41 -29.89 -2.38
N ASP A 328 13.61 -28.59 -2.49
CA ASP A 328 13.86 -27.88 -3.74
C ASP A 328 15.37 -27.72 -3.94
N PRO A 329 15.94 -28.05 -5.12
CA PRO A 329 17.32 -27.72 -5.48
C PRO A 329 17.73 -26.27 -5.15
N ALA A 330 16.80 -25.31 -5.24
CA ALA A 330 17.01 -23.93 -4.85
C ALA A 330 17.40 -23.78 -3.37
N LEU A 331 16.77 -24.55 -2.47
CA LEU A 331 17.05 -24.51 -1.04
C LEU A 331 18.46 -25.06 -0.75
N LYS A 332 18.86 -26.15 -1.41
CA LYS A 332 20.21 -26.72 -1.31
C LYS A 332 21.26 -25.70 -1.72
N GLN A 333 21.05 -25.02 -2.83
CA GLN A 333 22.00 -24.04 -3.32
C GLN A 333 22.02 -22.74 -2.47
N VAL A 334 20.88 -22.31 -1.89
CA VAL A 334 20.84 -21.22 -0.90
C VAL A 334 21.72 -21.55 0.29
N MET A 335 21.59 -22.77 0.81
CA MET A 335 22.41 -23.27 1.89
C MET A 335 23.90 -23.30 1.54
N PHE A 336 24.26 -23.76 0.34
CA PHE A 336 25.64 -23.72 -0.14
C PHE A 336 26.17 -22.29 -0.24
N ASN A 337 25.38 -21.33 -0.71
CA ASN A 337 25.82 -19.93 -0.80
C ASN A 337 26.12 -19.31 0.57
N VAL A 338 25.32 -19.63 1.59
CA VAL A 338 25.57 -19.15 2.97
C VAL A 338 26.80 -19.85 3.57
N LEU A 339 26.95 -21.16 3.39
CA LEU A 339 28.09 -21.93 3.87
C LEU A 339 29.41 -21.54 3.18
N ASP A 340 29.39 -21.31 1.87
CA ASP A 340 30.55 -20.86 1.10
C ASP A 340 30.98 -19.44 1.53
N ASN A 341 30.03 -18.54 1.79
CA ASN A 341 30.33 -17.22 2.35
C ASN A 341 30.99 -17.31 3.74
N ALA A 342 30.48 -18.20 4.60
CA ALA A 342 31.04 -18.44 5.92
C ALA A 342 32.46 -19.03 5.86
N LEU A 343 32.71 -20.00 4.98
CA LEU A 343 34.02 -20.61 4.78
C LEU A 343 35.04 -19.63 4.19
N GLU A 344 34.62 -18.76 3.28
CA GLU A 344 35.50 -17.72 2.73
C GLU A 344 35.89 -16.69 3.79
N ALA A 345 34.96 -16.35 4.70
CA ALA A 345 35.21 -15.42 5.80
C ALA A 345 36.01 -16.06 6.95
N SER A 346 35.83 -17.37 7.19
CA SER A 346 36.52 -18.13 8.23
C SER A 346 37.01 -19.48 7.69
N PRO A 347 38.21 -19.52 7.08
CA PRO A 347 38.75 -20.73 6.48
C PRO A 347 39.02 -21.87 7.48
N LEU A 348 39.18 -21.54 8.76
CA LEU A 348 39.53 -22.48 9.82
C LEU A 348 38.32 -23.17 10.45
N TRP A 349 37.16 -22.49 10.51
CA TRP A 349 36.00 -23.02 11.23
C TRP A 349 34.68 -22.43 10.72
N VAL A 350 33.70 -23.32 10.49
CA VAL A 350 32.30 -22.98 10.21
C VAL A 350 31.37 -23.82 11.08
N GLY A 351 30.38 -23.19 11.70
CA GLY A 351 29.32 -23.84 12.46
C GLY A 351 27.99 -23.83 11.70
N LEU A 352 27.28 -24.96 11.72
CA LEU A 352 25.90 -25.07 11.24
C LEU A 352 25.03 -25.57 12.39
N ILE A 353 24.08 -24.74 12.81
CA ILE A 353 23.13 -25.06 13.88
C ILE A 353 21.73 -25.09 13.28
N VAL A 354 21.04 -26.22 13.42
CA VAL A 354 19.66 -26.34 12.95
C VAL A 354 18.75 -26.61 14.13
N SER A 355 17.72 -25.79 14.26
CA SER A 355 16.74 -25.88 15.34
C SER A 355 15.32 -25.69 14.84
N ARG A 356 14.36 -26.12 15.65
CA ARG A 356 12.93 -25.85 15.41
C ARG A 356 12.40 -24.93 16.48
N HIS A 357 11.65 -23.92 16.08
CA HIS A 357 10.89 -23.09 16.99
C HIS A 357 9.43 -23.02 16.51
N ALA A 358 8.52 -23.63 17.26
CA ALA A 358 7.12 -23.80 16.85
C ALA A 358 7.01 -24.43 15.45
N ASP A 359 6.49 -23.66 14.48
CA ASP A 359 6.30 -24.07 13.09
C ASP A 359 7.40 -23.59 12.14
N ASP A 360 8.46 -22.97 12.67
CA ASP A 360 9.59 -22.50 11.88
C ASP A 360 10.82 -23.40 12.04
N LEU A 361 11.42 -23.75 10.91
CA LEU A 361 12.76 -24.29 10.81
C LEU A 361 13.75 -23.12 10.86
N ILE A 362 14.62 -23.12 11.86
CA ILE A 362 15.67 -22.12 12.04
C ILE A 362 17.01 -22.75 11.71
N ILE A 363 17.68 -22.21 10.70
CA ILE A 363 19.01 -22.63 10.28
C ILE A 363 19.96 -21.47 10.51
N GLU A 364 20.93 -21.66 11.40
CA GLU A 364 21.94 -20.67 11.73
C GLU A 364 23.31 -21.15 11.24
N VAL A 365 23.94 -20.35 10.37
CA VAL A 365 25.32 -20.54 9.93
C VAL A 365 26.20 -19.52 10.63
N VAL A 366 27.26 -20.01 11.26
CA VAL A 366 28.11 -19.26 12.16
C VAL A 366 29.55 -19.35 11.68
N ASP A 367 30.27 -18.24 11.67
CA ASP A 367 31.70 -18.21 11.37
C ASP A 367 32.51 -17.53 12.48
N ALA A 368 33.83 -17.63 12.38
CA ALA A 368 34.80 -16.93 13.23
C ALA A 368 35.61 -15.89 12.41
N GLY A 369 34.99 -15.30 11.38
CA GLY A 369 35.59 -14.29 10.52
C GLY A 369 35.56 -12.88 11.14
N PRO A 370 35.77 -11.83 10.33
CA PRO A 370 35.74 -10.43 10.80
C PRO A 370 34.32 -9.91 11.10
N GLY A 371 33.28 -10.62 10.68
CA GLY A 371 31.88 -10.16 10.75
C GLY A 371 31.50 -9.24 9.58
N PHE A 372 30.30 -8.67 9.67
CA PHE A 372 29.73 -7.70 8.73
C PHE A 372 30.07 -6.26 9.13
N GLU A 373 30.38 -5.41 8.16
CA GLU A 373 30.45 -3.96 8.37
C GLU A 373 29.06 -3.37 8.65
N GLU A 374 28.99 -2.32 9.45
CA GLU A 374 27.73 -1.71 9.90
C GLU A 374 26.91 -1.13 8.74
N ALA A 375 27.58 -0.61 7.71
CA ALA A 375 26.94 -0.17 6.47
C ALA A 375 26.27 -1.33 5.70
N MET A 376 26.85 -2.53 5.75
CA MET A 376 26.26 -3.71 5.09
C MET A 376 25.03 -4.22 5.85
N LEU A 377 25.00 -4.12 7.18
CA LEU A 377 23.84 -4.48 8.00
C LEU A 377 22.63 -3.58 7.69
N ALA A 378 22.86 -2.28 7.48
CA ALA A 378 21.81 -1.32 7.16
C ALA A 378 21.18 -1.55 5.77
N GLU A 379 21.95 -2.10 4.82
CA GLU A 379 21.52 -2.35 3.45
C GLU A 379 21.32 -3.84 3.13
N PHE A 380 21.22 -4.67 4.17
CA PHE A 380 21.13 -6.11 4.01
C PHE A 380 19.96 -6.54 3.11
N GLY A 381 20.25 -7.40 2.13
CA GLY A 381 19.26 -7.91 1.19
C GLY A 381 18.99 -7.00 -0.01
N LYS A 382 19.81 -5.96 -0.26
CA LYS A 382 19.88 -5.23 -1.54
C LYS A 382 20.92 -5.86 -2.48
N PRO A 383 20.74 -5.74 -3.81
CA PRO A 383 21.71 -6.26 -4.77
C PRO A 383 23.02 -5.43 -4.74
N TYR A 384 24.15 -6.09 -4.99
CA TYR A 384 25.50 -5.49 -5.08
C TYR A 384 26.10 -4.91 -3.79
N THR A 385 25.48 -5.14 -2.64
CA THR A 385 26.05 -4.75 -1.34
C THR A 385 27.08 -5.79 -0.90
N SER A 386 28.38 -5.49 -1.03
CA SER A 386 29.49 -6.36 -0.60
C SER A 386 30.73 -5.58 -0.23
N THR A 387 31.50 -6.08 0.74
CA THR A 387 32.84 -5.57 1.11
C THR A 387 33.95 -6.07 0.17
N LYS A 388 33.63 -6.94 -0.80
CA LYS A 388 34.60 -7.51 -1.74
C LYS A 388 34.62 -6.68 -3.03
N ASN A 389 35.75 -6.03 -3.31
CA ASN A 389 35.99 -5.29 -4.57
C ASN A 389 36.24 -6.25 -5.76
N ARG A 390 35.29 -7.13 -6.07
CA ARG A 390 35.33 -8.01 -7.25
C ARG A 390 34.00 -7.98 -8.00
N PRO A 391 34.00 -7.93 -9.34
CA PRO A 391 32.77 -7.95 -10.14
C PRO A 391 31.92 -9.20 -9.82
N GLY A 392 30.65 -8.99 -9.45
CA GLY A 392 29.71 -10.06 -9.05
C GLY A 392 29.62 -10.33 -7.54
N SER A 393 30.42 -9.65 -6.72
CA SER A 393 30.31 -9.73 -5.26
C SER A 393 29.03 -9.06 -4.75
N GLY A 394 28.36 -9.65 -3.76
CA GLY A 394 27.11 -9.11 -3.16
C GLY A 394 25.80 -9.66 -3.73
N LEU A 395 25.86 -10.45 -4.80
CA LEU A 395 24.68 -11.13 -5.34
C LEU A 395 24.26 -12.35 -4.51
N GLY A 396 25.22 -13.08 -3.92
CA GLY A 396 24.93 -14.34 -3.21
C GLY A 396 23.98 -14.17 -2.02
N LEU A 397 24.13 -13.12 -1.23
CA LEU A 397 23.31 -12.90 -0.04
C LEU A 397 21.95 -12.26 -0.38
N PHE A 398 21.92 -11.36 -1.37
CA PHE A 398 20.69 -10.86 -1.99
C PHE A 398 19.79 -12.01 -2.49
N LEU A 399 20.41 -12.99 -3.12
CA LEU A 399 19.76 -14.18 -3.65
C LEU A 399 19.18 -15.07 -2.55
N VAL A 400 19.95 -15.31 -1.49
CA VAL A 400 19.49 -16.01 -0.27
C VAL A 400 18.24 -15.33 0.28
N VAL A 401 18.25 -14.00 0.44
CA VAL A 401 17.10 -13.24 0.95
C VAL A 401 15.87 -13.40 0.05
N ASN A 402 16.02 -13.31 -1.27
CA ASN A 402 14.90 -13.43 -2.21
C ASN A 402 14.30 -14.84 -2.25
N VAL A 403 15.13 -15.89 -2.27
CA VAL A 403 14.64 -17.26 -2.29
C VAL A 403 13.90 -17.58 -0.99
N ILE A 404 14.48 -17.24 0.17
CA ILE A 404 13.86 -17.47 1.48
C ILE A 404 12.55 -16.68 1.62
N ARG A 405 12.50 -15.43 1.16
CA ARG A 405 11.26 -14.62 1.14
C ARG A 405 10.18 -15.24 0.26
N LYS A 406 10.54 -15.77 -0.92
CA LYS A 406 9.60 -16.51 -1.80
C LYS A 406 9.08 -17.81 -1.18
N LEU A 407 9.81 -18.39 -0.23
CA LEU A 407 9.37 -19.52 0.61
C LEU A 407 8.54 -19.08 1.83
N GLY A 408 8.19 -17.78 1.93
CA GLY A 408 7.45 -17.24 3.08
C GLY A 408 8.32 -17.07 4.33
N GLY A 409 9.63 -17.26 4.22
CA GLY A 409 10.58 -17.13 5.30
C GLY A 409 11.23 -15.75 5.40
N SER A 410 12.16 -15.62 6.35
CA SER A 410 12.98 -14.42 6.54
C SER A 410 14.44 -14.78 6.78
N VAL A 411 15.33 -13.83 6.53
CA VAL A 411 16.78 -13.98 6.77
C VAL A 411 17.21 -12.83 7.66
N THR A 412 17.97 -13.15 8.69
CA THR A 412 18.59 -12.16 9.57
C THR A 412 20.09 -12.39 9.63
N VAL A 413 20.84 -11.32 9.86
CA VAL A 413 22.29 -11.35 10.01
C VAL A 413 22.70 -10.54 11.22
N ARG A 414 23.74 -11.00 11.92
CA ARG A 414 24.31 -10.32 13.09
C ARG A 414 25.79 -10.61 13.23
N ASN A 415 26.51 -9.69 13.85
CA ASN A 415 27.85 -9.95 14.36
C ASN A 415 27.77 -10.61 15.74
N ARG A 416 28.64 -11.59 15.99
CA ARG A 416 28.71 -12.29 17.27
C ARG A 416 29.52 -11.49 18.28
N THR A 417 29.15 -11.58 19.55
CA THR A 417 29.87 -10.96 20.67
C THR A 417 31.29 -11.49 20.83
N GLU A 418 31.53 -12.74 20.41
CA GLU A 418 32.82 -13.44 20.50
C GLU A 418 33.70 -13.22 19.25
N GLY A 419 33.24 -12.41 18.27
CA GLY A 419 33.83 -12.28 16.94
C GLY A 419 33.19 -13.22 15.90
N GLY A 420 33.18 -12.79 14.63
CA GLY A 420 32.53 -13.51 13.53
C GLY A 420 31.10 -13.04 13.22
N ALA A 421 30.52 -13.66 12.20
CA ALA A 421 29.15 -13.42 11.76
C ALA A 421 28.23 -14.63 12.05
N SER A 422 26.94 -14.33 12.14
CA SER A 422 25.85 -15.31 12.20
C SER A 422 24.78 -14.91 11.18
N VAL A 423 24.45 -15.85 10.30
CA VAL A 423 23.36 -15.73 9.31
C VAL A 423 22.28 -16.73 9.71
N THR A 424 21.07 -16.23 9.98
CA THR A 424 19.94 -17.05 10.42
C THR A 424 18.82 -17.03 9.37
N LEU A 425 18.46 -18.22 8.87
CA LEU A 425 17.35 -18.45 7.96
C LEU A 425 16.16 -18.96 8.76
N HIS A 426 15.02 -18.27 8.65
CA HIS A 426 13.73 -18.68 9.21
C HIS A 426 12.83 -19.17 8.09
N LEU A 427 12.42 -20.44 8.14
CA LEU A 427 11.61 -21.09 7.12
C LEU A 427 10.35 -21.69 7.75
N PRO A 428 9.14 -21.24 7.35
CA PRO A 428 7.91 -21.88 7.80
C PRO A 428 7.86 -23.33 7.30
N LEU A 429 7.73 -24.29 8.21
CA LEU A 429 7.63 -25.71 7.88
C LEU A 429 6.44 -25.97 6.94
N ALA A 430 5.34 -25.23 7.09
CA ALA A 430 4.18 -25.32 6.20
C ALA A 430 4.50 -24.98 4.73
N ALA A 431 5.50 -24.13 4.48
CA ALA A 431 5.95 -23.81 3.12
C ALA A 431 6.81 -24.93 2.50
N LEU A 432 7.41 -25.76 3.35
CA LEU A 432 8.25 -26.91 2.97
C LEU A 432 7.47 -28.24 3.01
N SER A 433 6.31 -28.30 3.66
CA SER A 433 5.48 -29.51 3.73
C SER A 433 5.02 -29.96 2.34
N PRO A 434 4.93 -31.27 2.08
CA PRO A 434 4.23 -31.77 0.91
C PRO A 434 2.79 -31.28 0.99
N ARG A 435 2.37 -30.37 0.10
CA ARG A 435 0.95 -30.04 0.00
C ARG A 435 0.22 -31.32 -0.34
N GLY A 436 -0.62 -31.78 0.58
CA GLY A 436 -1.68 -32.72 0.24
C GLY A 436 -2.46 -32.10 -0.92
N HIS A 437 -2.48 -32.79 -2.06
CA HIS A 437 -3.51 -32.58 -3.06
C HIS A 437 -4.83 -32.94 -2.36
N ASN A 438 -5.43 -32.00 -1.64
CA ASN A 438 -6.86 -32.10 -1.35
C ASN A 438 -7.53 -31.79 -2.67
N ALA A 439 -7.95 -32.86 -3.35
CA ALA A 439 -9.14 -32.81 -4.15
C ALA A 439 -10.27 -32.29 -3.24
N ASP A 440 -10.84 -31.16 -3.62
CA ASP A 440 -12.28 -30.87 -3.63
C ASP A 440 -12.53 -29.63 -4.51
#